data_AF-A0A931HHT9-F1
#
_entry.id   AF-A0A931HHT9-F1
#
_cell.length_a   1.000
_cell.length_b   1.000
_cell.length_c   1.000
_cell.angle_alpha   90.00
_cell.angle_beta   90.00
_cell.angle_gamma   90.00
#
_symmetry.space_group_name_H-M   'P 1'
#
loop_
_entity.id
_entity.type
_entity.pdbx_description
1 polymer ?
#
loop_
_entity_poly.entity_id
_entity_poly.type
_entity_poly.pdbx_seq_one_letter_code
_entity_poly.pdbx_strand_id
1 'polypeptide(L)'
;MSDDKVWPQHELGRKLSNWGRWGDEDEIGTLNFVTPEKRVAAARLVRTGRTFDLGMPFDKDGPFKGGGLRTNPLHVMTLLPSDTAKTADGLISADDMIITGLQSATQWDGLAHVGYGG
;
A
#
# COMPACT_ATOMS: atom_id res chain seq x y z
N MET A 1 -6.15 40.67 7.63
CA MET A 1 -6.08 39.30 8.17
C MET A 1 -7.50 38.83 8.46
N SER A 2 -8.07 38.07 7.55
CA SER A 2 -9.08 37.02 7.80
C SER A 2 -9.51 36.51 6.43
N ASP A 3 -8.81 35.50 5.92
CA ASP A 3 -9.18 34.77 4.70
C ASP A 3 -9.05 33.27 5.02
N ASP A 4 -9.81 32.82 6.02
CA ASP A 4 -9.91 31.39 6.32
C ASP A 4 -10.60 30.69 5.16
N LYS A 5 -9.80 30.18 4.21
CA LYS A 5 -10.25 29.24 3.18
C LYS A 5 -10.68 27.95 3.87
N VAL A 6 -11.95 27.90 4.28
CA VAL A 6 -12.61 26.64 4.63
C VAL A 6 -12.83 25.89 3.34
N TRP A 7 -11.99 24.90 3.08
CA TRP A 7 -12.17 24.02 1.93
C TRP A 7 -13.53 23.32 2.05
N PRO A 8 -14.32 23.19 0.95
CA PRO A 8 -15.65 22.60 1.00
C PRO A 8 -15.70 21.20 1.67
N GLN A 9 -14.60 20.44 1.57
CA GLN A 9 -14.44 19.14 2.21
C GLN A 9 -14.63 19.18 3.74
N HIS A 10 -14.32 20.29 4.43
CA HIS A 10 -14.44 20.36 5.89
C HIS A 10 -15.91 20.36 6.35
N GLU A 11 -16.79 21.01 5.61
CA GLU A 11 -18.23 20.98 5.91
C GLU A 11 -18.86 19.66 5.50
N LEU A 12 -18.47 19.14 4.33
CA LEU A 12 -18.96 17.85 3.84
C LEU A 12 -18.53 16.71 4.75
N GLY A 13 -17.26 16.67 5.18
CA GLY A 13 -16.76 15.65 6.10
C GLY A 13 -17.50 15.65 7.44
N ARG A 14 -17.90 16.82 7.97
CA ARG A 14 -18.74 16.89 9.17
C ARG A 14 -20.15 16.36 8.94
N LYS A 15 -20.74 16.61 7.77
CA LYS A 15 -22.11 16.15 7.42
C LYS A 15 -22.17 14.68 6.98
N LEU A 16 -21.10 14.18 6.36
CA LEU A 16 -21.02 12.89 5.69
C LEU A 16 -19.79 12.14 6.18
N SER A 17 -19.87 11.56 7.38
CA SER A 17 -18.82 10.72 7.93
C SER A 17 -19.33 9.46 8.59
N ASN A 18 -18.40 8.53 8.85
CA ASN A 18 -18.62 7.35 9.66
C ASN A 18 -17.99 7.48 11.07
N TRP A 19 -17.67 8.70 11.53
CA TRP A 19 -17.15 8.89 12.89
C TRP A 19 -18.16 8.34 13.92
N GLY A 20 -17.67 7.57 14.90
CA GLY A 20 -18.48 6.93 15.94
C GLY A 20 -19.33 5.75 15.45
N ARG A 21 -19.34 5.42 14.16
CA ARG A 21 -20.19 4.34 13.61
C ARG A 21 -19.87 2.97 14.18
N TRP A 22 -18.61 2.71 14.51
CA TRP A 22 -18.12 1.43 15.02
C TRP A 22 -17.55 1.54 16.45
N GLY A 23 -17.81 2.67 17.13
CA GLY A 23 -17.23 3.01 18.42
C GLY A 23 -16.14 4.06 18.30
N ASP A 24 -15.87 4.75 19.41
CA ASP A 24 -14.94 5.87 19.46
C ASP A 24 -13.46 5.45 19.34
N GLU A 25 -13.18 4.17 19.62
CA GLU A 25 -11.84 3.56 19.53
C GLU A 25 -11.63 2.79 18.19
N ASP A 26 -12.50 2.99 17.19
CA ASP A 26 -12.35 2.31 15.90
C ASP A 26 -11.19 2.88 15.08
N GLU A 27 -10.24 2.02 14.71
CA GLU A 27 -9.06 2.37 13.91
C GLU A 27 -9.08 1.80 12.48
N ILE A 28 -10.12 1.04 12.11
CA ILE A 28 -10.17 0.34 10.81
C ILE A 28 -11.29 0.83 9.88
N GLY A 29 -12.24 1.63 10.35
CA GLY A 29 -13.21 2.34 9.54
C GLY A 29 -14.02 1.40 8.64
N THR A 30 -14.08 1.70 7.34
CA THR A 30 -14.91 0.91 6.40
C THR A 30 -14.45 -0.53 6.21
N LEU A 31 -13.26 -0.92 6.68
CA LEU A 31 -12.84 -2.33 6.73
C LEU A 31 -13.76 -3.18 7.61
N ASN A 32 -14.46 -2.57 8.58
CA ASN A 32 -15.52 -3.21 9.37
C ASN A 32 -16.66 -3.79 8.51
N PHE A 33 -16.84 -3.33 7.28
CA PHE A 33 -17.83 -3.93 6.37
C PHE A 33 -17.40 -5.28 5.80
N VAL A 34 -16.13 -5.67 5.92
CA VAL A 34 -15.60 -6.95 5.44
C VAL A 34 -15.83 -8.04 6.50
N THR A 35 -17.08 -8.49 6.61
CA THR A 35 -17.48 -9.48 7.63
C THR A 35 -17.01 -10.90 7.30
N PRO A 36 -16.97 -11.83 8.29
CA PRO A 36 -16.70 -13.25 8.03
C PRO A 36 -17.61 -13.86 6.96
N GLU A 37 -18.89 -13.50 6.95
CA GLU A 37 -19.88 -14.01 6.00
C GLU A 37 -19.56 -13.53 4.58
N LYS A 38 -19.14 -12.26 4.42
CA LYS A 38 -18.71 -11.74 3.12
C LYS A 38 -17.44 -12.43 2.63
N ARG A 39 -16.49 -12.74 3.51
CA ARG A 39 -15.29 -13.51 3.16
C ARG A 39 -15.64 -14.91 2.64
N VAL A 40 -16.55 -15.62 3.32
CA VAL A 40 -17.04 -16.93 2.87
C VAL A 40 -17.80 -16.82 1.54
N ALA A 41 -18.64 -15.79 1.38
CA ALA A 41 -19.35 -15.54 0.13
C ALA A 41 -18.40 -15.26 -1.04
N ALA A 42 -17.37 -14.45 -0.83
CA ALA A 42 -16.34 -14.16 -1.82
C ALA A 42 -15.54 -15.41 -2.21
N ALA A 43 -15.17 -16.26 -1.25
CA ALA A 43 -14.47 -17.51 -1.53
C ALA A 43 -15.28 -18.45 -2.44
N ARG A 44 -16.62 -18.45 -2.31
CA ARG A 44 -17.51 -19.22 -3.19
C ARG A 44 -17.53 -18.71 -4.64
N LEU A 45 -16.98 -17.53 -4.95
CA LEU A 45 -16.87 -17.04 -6.34
C LEU A 45 -15.76 -17.76 -7.13
N VAL A 46 -14.81 -18.40 -6.44
CA VAL A 46 -13.76 -19.18 -7.09
C VAL A 46 -14.36 -20.46 -7.68
N ARG A 47 -14.51 -20.50 -9.01
CA ARG A 47 -15.06 -21.66 -9.75
C ARG A 47 -14.07 -22.35 -10.68
N THR A 48 -13.13 -21.60 -11.26
CA THR A 48 -12.23 -22.09 -12.31
C THR A 48 -10.75 -22.11 -11.91
N GLY A 49 -10.41 -21.52 -10.76
CA GLY A 49 -9.02 -21.40 -10.30
C GLY A 49 -8.15 -20.43 -11.10
N ARG A 50 -8.71 -19.68 -12.07
CA ARG A 50 -7.96 -18.65 -12.80
C ARG A 50 -7.57 -17.50 -11.88
N THR A 51 -6.32 -17.07 -11.98
CA THR A 51 -5.75 -15.94 -11.24
C THR A 51 -5.38 -14.82 -12.21
N PHE A 52 -5.49 -13.57 -11.75
CA PHE A 52 -5.08 -12.39 -12.49
C PHE A 52 -4.23 -11.54 -11.55
N ASP A 53 -3.04 -11.17 -12.01
CA ASP A 53 -2.19 -10.22 -11.29
C ASP A 53 -2.72 -8.79 -11.50
N LEU A 54 -2.90 -8.06 -10.41
CA LEU A 54 -3.34 -6.66 -10.39
C LEU A 54 -2.21 -5.71 -9.97
N GLY A 55 -1.01 -6.25 -9.73
CA GLY A 55 0.22 -5.51 -9.48
C GLY A 55 0.77 -4.91 -10.76
N MET A 56 1.33 -3.71 -10.65
CA MET A 56 2.21 -3.16 -11.67
C MET A 56 3.66 -3.65 -11.45
N PRO A 57 4.53 -3.62 -12.48
CA PRO A 57 5.96 -3.87 -12.29
C PRO A 57 6.54 -3.04 -11.14
N PHE A 58 7.24 -3.70 -10.24
CA PHE A 58 7.77 -3.11 -9.01
C PHE A 58 9.27 -2.81 -9.15
N ASP A 59 9.59 -1.80 -9.94
CA ASP A 59 10.96 -1.47 -10.30
C ASP A 59 11.18 0.05 -10.50
N LYS A 60 12.42 0.40 -10.87
CA LYS A 60 12.87 1.79 -11.08
C LYS A 60 12.15 2.52 -12.21
N ASP A 61 11.51 1.79 -13.13
CA ASP A 61 10.81 2.31 -14.30
C ASP A 61 9.30 2.49 -14.02
N GLY A 62 8.93 2.49 -12.73
CA GLY A 62 7.60 2.84 -12.23
C GLY A 62 7.09 4.24 -12.62
N PRO A 63 5.92 4.63 -12.10
CA PRO A 63 5.14 5.74 -12.66
C PRO A 63 5.70 7.12 -12.29
N PHE A 64 6.59 7.22 -11.30
CA PHE A 64 7.12 8.49 -10.84
C PHE A 64 8.30 8.95 -11.69
N LYS A 65 8.14 10.12 -12.30
CA LYS A 65 9.24 10.80 -13.02
C LYS A 65 10.15 11.52 -12.04
N GLY A 66 11.41 11.71 -12.43
CA GLY A 66 12.41 12.42 -11.62
C GLY A 66 11.96 13.84 -11.23
N GLY A 67 12.29 14.25 -10.01
CA GLY A 67 11.96 15.57 -9.46
C GLY A 67 10.62 15.66 -8.70
N GLY A 68 9.88 14.56 -8.56
CA GLY A 68 8.66 14.49 -7.75
C GLY A 68 8.91 14.24 -6.26
N LEU A 69 7.84 14.28 -5.47
CA LEU A 69 7.86 13.98 -4.02
C LEU A 69 8.13 12.50 -3.69
N ARG A 70 8.06 11.61 -4.68
CA ARG A 70 8.20 10.16 -4.53
C ARG A 70 9.22 9.64 -5.52
N THR A 71 9.92 8.58 -5.13
CA THR A 71 10.83 7.81 -5.99
C THR A 71 10.22 6.45 -6.29
N ASN A 72 10.48 5.95 -7.50
CA ASN A 72 10.17 4.56 -7.85
C ASN A 72 10.97 3.59 -6.97
N PRO A 73 10.50 2.34 -6.78
CA PRO A 73 11.24 1.31 -6.08
C PRO A 73 12.67 1.12 -6.64
N LEU A 74 13.65 1.04 -5.75
CA LEU A 74 15.03 0.71 -6.10
C LEU A 74 15.36 -0.67 -5.55
N HIS A 75 15.54 -1.64 -6.44
CA HIS A 75 16.01 -2.98 -6.12
C HIS A 75 17.53 -3.03 -6.15
N VAL A 76 18.14 -3.53 -5.08
CA VAL A 76 19.60 -3.59 -4.91
C VAL A 76 19.98 -4.98 -4.41
N MET A 77 20.85 -5.66 -5.15
CA MET A 77 21.43 -6.91 -4.69
C MET A 77 22.43 -6.63 -3.57
N THR A 78 22.30 -7.31 -2.44
CA THR A 78 23.24 -7.25 -1.30
C THR A 78 24.25 -8.41 -1.37
N LEU A 79 23.87 -9.51 -2.02
CA LEU A 79 24.72 -10.66 -2.30
C LEU A 79 24.37 -11.26 -3.67
N LEU A 80 25.37 -11.46 -4.52
CA LEU A 80 25.21 -12.15 -5.80
C LEU A 80 25.62 -13.63 -5.67
N PRO A 81 25.03 -14.54 -6.47
CA PRO A 81 25.49 -15.93 -6.56
C PRO A 81 27.00 -16.07 -6.82
N SER A 82 27.59 -15.15 -7.57
CA SER A 82 29.03 -15.11 -7.86
C SER A 82 29.89 -14.94 -6.61
N ASP A 83 29.36 -14.29 -5.58
CA ASP A 83 30.10 -13.95 -4.36
C ASP A 83 30.28 -15.18 -3.46
N THR A 84 29.35 -16.15 -3.57
CA THR A 84 29.38 -17.41 -2.83
C THR A 84 29.88 -18.59 -3.69
N ALA A 85 30.15 -18.39 -4.97
CA ALA A 85 30.52 -19.46 -5.90
C ALA A 85 31.80 -20.24 -5.55
N LYS A 86 32.60 -19.77 -4.58
CA LYS A 86 33.85 -20.41 -4.12
C LYS A 86 33.78 -20.91 -2.67
N THR A 87 32.60 -20.92 -2.07
CA THR A 87 32.40 -21.51 -0.73
C THR A 87 32.77 -23.00 -0.76
N ALA A 88 33.46 -23.46 0.28
CA ALA A 88 34.01 -24.82 0.31
C ALA A 88 32.92 -25.91 0.41
N ASP A 89 31.75 -25.55 0.91
CA ASP A 89 30.56 -26.40 1.01
C ASP A 89 29.71 -26.37 -0.28
N GLY A 90 30.06 -25.54 -1.26
CA GLY A 90 29.34 -25.40 -2.52
C GLY A 90 28.01 -24.66 -2.42
N LEU A 91 27.75 -23.95 -1.31
CA LEU A 91 26.55 -23.15 -1.14
C LEU A 91 26.55 -21.96 -2.10
N ILE A 92 25.47 -21.81 -2.86
CA ILE A 92 25.21 -20.64 -3.72
C ILE A 92 24.01 -19.87 -3.16
N SER A 93 24.23 -18.60 -2.85
CA SER A 93 23.21 -17.71 -2.28
C SER A 93 23.13 -16.40 -3.06
N ALA A 94 21.92 -15.84 -3.11
CA ALA A 94 21.66 -14.47 -3.53
C ALA A 94 20.79 -13.81 -2.47
N ASP A 95 21.00 -12.52 -2.24
CA ASP A 95 20.21 -11.74 -1.31
C ASP A 95 20.08 -10.30 -1.80
N ASP A 96 19.01 -9.64 -1.41
CA ASP A 96 18.68 -8.31 -1.92
C ASP A 96 17.92 -7.44 -0.91
N MET A 97 17.78 -6.17 -1.27
CA MET A 97 16.95 -5.20 -0.56
C MET A 97 16.22 -4.29 -1.53
N ILE A 98 15.15 -3.66 -1.02
CA ILE A 98 14.41 -2.63 -1.74
C ILE A 98 14.37 -1.35 -0.92
N ILE A 99 14.67 -0.23 -1.56
CA ILE A 99 14.45 1.11 -1.04
C ILE A 99 13.24 1.70 -1.76
N THR A 100 12.17 2.00 -1.03
CA THR A 100 10.91 2.41 -1.64
C THR A 100 10.06 3.23 -0.68
N GLY A 101 9.32 4.22 -1.21
CA GLY A 101 8.21 4.82 -0.48
C GLY A 101 7.00 3.89 -0.51
N LEU A 102 6.21 3.85 0.57
CA LEU A 102 5.03 2.95 0.64
C LEU A 102 3.97 3.26 -0.43
N GLN A 103 4.00 4.47 -1.00
CA GLN A 103 3.07 4.92 -2.03
C GLN A 103 3.66 4.94 -3.45
N SER A 104 4.68 4.12 -3.71
CA SER A 104 5.48 4.16 -4.95
C SER A 104 5.01 3.21 -6.08
N ALA A 105 4.04 2.32 -5.83
CA ALA A 105 3.51 1.37 -6.80
C ALA A 105 2.04 1.00 -6.49
N THR A 106 1.53 -0.14 -6.99
CA THR A 106 0.24 -0.71 -6.55
C THR A 106 0.20 -0.77 -5.02
N GLN A 107 -0.79 -0.12 -4.40
CA GLN A 107 -0.77 0.19 -2.97
C GLN A 107 -2.16 0.22 -2.34
N TRP A 108 -2.17 0.24 -1.01
CA TRP A 108 -3.30 0.68 -0.18
C TRP A 108 -2.87 1.90 0.64
N ASP A 109 -3.67 2.95 0.62
CA ASP A 109 -3.50 4.10 1.50
C ASP A 109 -4.25 3.87 2.81
N GLY A 110 -3.53 3.83 3.93
CA GLY A 110 -4.13 3.74 5.26
C GLY A 110 -4.90 5.01 5.63
N LEU A 111 -5.79 4.92 6.63
CA LEU A 111 -6.61 6.05 7.08
C LEU A 111 -5.77 7.27 7.53
N ALA A 112 -4.55 7.03 8.02
CA ALA A 112 -3.62 8.08 8.41
C ALA A 112 -2.90 8.77 7.24
N HIS A 113 -3.10 8.34 5.98
CA HIS A 113 -2.38 8.91 4.84
C HIS A 113 -2.76 10.38 4.58
N VAL A 114 -4.06 10.71 4.71
CA VAL A 114 -4.60 12.05 4.46
C VAL A 114 -5.73 12.33 5.44
N GLY A 115 -5.72 13.52 6.04
CA GLY A 115 -6.78 14.02 6.89
C GLY A 115 -6.88 15.53 6.84
N TYR A 116 -7.97 16.07 7.38
CA TYR A 116 -8.19 17.51 7.53
C TYR A 116 -8.56 17.81 8.98
N GLY A 117 -8.05 18.92 9.52
CA GLY A 117 -8.57 19.47 10.77
C GLY A 117 -7.94 18.98 12.07
N GLY A 118 -6.88 18.15 12.02
CA GLY A 118 -5.96 17.88 13.13
C GLY A 118 -6.61 17.36 14.40
#